data_AF-A0A8J2KFP6-F1
#
_entry.id   AF-A0A8J2KFP6-F1
#
_cell.length_a   1.000
_cell.length_b   1.000
_cell.length_c   1.000
_cell.angle_alpha   90.00
_cell.angle_beta   90.00
_cell.angle_gamma   90.00
#
_symmetry.space_group_name_H-M   'P 1'
#
loop_
_entity.id
_entity.type
_entity.pdbx_description
1 polymer ?
#
loop_
_entity_poly.entity_id
_entity_poly.type
_entity_poly.pdbx_seq_one_letter_code
_entity_poly.pdbx_strand_id
1 'polypeptide(L)'
;MASKLSFAVATTIVVFAATVFYSTEVDAVGQDSCKDRCNVSGVDTNYDCQCNWPYCDQFGDCCNDYSQLCSGNSQTSCKGNCEAPLNTSWPCQCNKPCVTYGDCCPD
;
A
#
# COMPACT_ATOMS: atom_id res chain seq x y z
N MET A 1 -4.03 -30.39 -52.38
CA MET A 1 -3.84 -29.10 -51.70
C MET A 1 -4.80 -29.05 -50.51
N ALA A 2 -4.51 -29.77 -49.42
CA ALA A 2 -5.40 -29.83 -48.24
C ALA A 2 -4.65 -29.80 -46.91
N SER A 3 -3.32 -30.01 -46.93
CA SER A 3 -2.51 -30.21 -45.73
C SER A 3 -1.87 -28.93 -45.18
N LYS A 4 -1.92 -27.81 -45.90
CA LYS A 4 -1.36 -26.52 -45.44
C LYS A 4 -2.36 -25.67 -44.66
N LEU A 5 -3.66 -25.96 -44.81
CA LEU A 5 -4.73 -25.20 -44.14
C LEU A 5 -4.88 -25.62 -42.66
N SER A 6 -4.57 -26.87 -42.31
CA SER A 6 -4.69 -27.38 -40.93
C SER A 6 -3.57 -26.95 -39.99
N PHE A 7 -2.36 -26.68 -40.49
CA PHE A 7 -1.21 -26.29 -39.66
C PHE A 7 -1.26 -24.82 -39.27
N ALA A 8 -1.73 -23.95 -40.17
CA ALA A 8 -1.85 -22.52 -39.93
C ALA A 8 -3.00 -22.18 -38.94
N VAL A 9 -4.04 -23.01 -38.88
CA VAL A 9 -5.17 -22.84 -37.95
C VAL A 9 -4.78 -23.26 -36.53
N ALA A 10 -3.94 -24.30 -36.36
CA ALA A 10 -3.48 -24.73 -35.04
C ALA A 10 -2.46 -23.76 -34.42
N THR A 11 -1.56 -23.18 -35.22
CA THR A 11 -0.55 -22.25 -34.70
C THR A 11 -1.13 -20.88 -34.33
N THR A 12 -2.12 -20.37 -35.07
CA THR A 12 -2.80 -19.12 -34.70
C THR A 12 -3.64 -19.25 -33.44
N ILE A 13 -4.29 -20.40 -33.21
CA ILE A 13 -5.04 -20.69 -31.97
C ILE A 13 -4.11 -20.77 -30.75
N VAL A 14 -2.93 -21.39 -30.89
CA VAL A 14 -1.96 -21.50 -29.79
C VAL A 14 -1.30 -20.16 -29.48
N VAL A 15 -1.05 -19.33 -30.48
CA VAL A 15 -0.55 -17.95 -30.28
C VAL A 15 -1.62 -17.08 -29.63
N PHE A 16 -2.88 -17.15 -30.08
CA PHE A 16 -3.99 -16.44 -29.43
C PHE A 16 -4.17 -16.88 -27.98
N ALA A 17 -4.15 -18.19 -27.71
CA ALA A 17 -4.20 -18.71 -26.35
C ALA A 17 -3.01 -18.19 -25.53
N ALA A 18 -1.78 -18.31 -26.03
CA ALA A 18 -0.57 -17.85 -25.33
C ALA A 18 -0.56 -16.32 -25.08
N THR A 19 -1.10 -15.51 -25.99
CA THR A 19 -1.24 -14.04 -25.79
C THR A 19 -2.43 -13.66 -24.91
N VAL A 20 -3.43 -14.53 -24.74
CA VAL A 20 -4.56 -14.29 -23.82
C VAL A 20 -4.21 -14.79 -22.41
N PHE A 21 -3.25 -15.70 -22.27
CA PHE A 21 -2.72 -16.17 -20.97
C PHE A 21 -1.50 -15.39 -20.46
N TYR A 22 -0.85 -14.58 -21.30
CA TYR A 22 0.18 -13.64 -20.87
C TYR A 22 -0.49 -12.29 -20.63
N SER A 23 -0.32 -11.73 -19.43
CA SER A 23 -0.82 -10.40 -19.04
C SER A 23 -2.31 -10.32 -18.69
N THR A 24 -2.72 -11.00 -17.62
CA THR A 24 -3.55 -10.29 -16.63
C THR A 24 -2.62 -9.61 -15.64
N GLU A 25 -1.89 -8.60 -16.10
CA GLU A 25 -1.42 -7.57 -15.20
C GLU A 25 -2.66 -6.78 -14.79
N VAL A 26 -3.17 -7.11 -13.60
CA VAL A 26 -4.16 -6.28 -12.93
C VAL A 26 -3.41 -5.00 -12.60
N ASP A 27 -3.38 -4.08 -13.57
CA ASP A 27 -2.96 -2.72 -13.37
C ASP A 27 -3.91 -2.13 -12.33
N ALA A 28 -3.42 -2.06 -11.09
CA ALA A 28 -4.02 -1.39 -9.94
C ALA A 28 -4.16 0.11 -10.26
N VAL A 29 -5.11 0.46 -11.13
CA VAL A 29 -5.39 1.86 -11.46
C VAL A 29 -6.58 2.28 -10.63
N GLY A 30 -6.24 2.64 -9.39
CA GLY A 30 -7.19 3.11 -8.38
C GLY A 30 -6.58 3.61 -7.08
N GLN A 31 -5.35 4.13 -7.05
CA GLN A 31 -4.74 4.81 -5.87
C GLN A 31 -4.57 3.92 -4.61
N ASP A 32 -4.08 2.69 -4.77
CA ASP A 32 -3.58 1.86 -3.67
C ASP A 32 -2.27 2.43 -3.11
N SER A 33 -2.43 3.53 -2.39
CA SER A 33 -1.36 4.31 -1.79
C SER A 33 -1.72 4.65 -0.36
N CYS A 34 -0.71 4.67 0.51
CA CYS A 34 -0.86 5.17 1.87
C CYS A 34 -0.74 6.70 2.00
N LYS A 35 -0.67 7.43 0.89
CA LYS A 35 -0.70 8.89 0.92
C LYS A 35 -1.96 9.36 1.63
N ASP A 36 -1.77 10.11 2.72
CA ASP A 36 -2.84 10.63 3.59
C ASP A 36 -3.73 9.54 4.25
N ARG A 37 -3.27 8.28 4.25
CA ARG A 37 -4.00 7.11 4.80
C ARG A 37 -3.21 6.35 5.87
N CYS A 38 -2.05 6.84 6.31
CA CYS A 38 -1.25 6.16 7.34
C CYS A 38 -2.02 6.03 8.66
N ASN A 39 -1.96 4.84 9.27
CA ASN A 39 -2.53 4.51 10.57
C ASN A 39 -4.06 4.66 10.65
N VAL A 40 -4.79 4.41 9.55
CA VAL A 40 -6.25 4.31 9.60
C VAL A 40 -6.70 3.21 10.56
N SER A 41 -7.73 3.50 11.35
CA SER A 41 -8.31 2.51 12.27
C SER A 41 -9.19 1.53 11.50
N GLY A 42 -8.84 0.24 11.55
CA GLY A 42 -9.62 -0.82 10.90
C GLY A 42 -9.25 -1.03 9.43
N VAL A 43 -10.10 -1.76 8.71
CA VAL A 43 -9.91 -2.13 7.30
C VAL A 43 -10.71 -1.16 6.42
N ASP A 44 -10.08 -0.62 5.38
CA ASP A 44 -10.74 0.19 4.36
C ASP A 44 -10.97 -0.64 3.10
N THR A 45 -12.23 -1.03 2.86
CA THR A 45 -12.62 -1.90 1.73
C THR A 45 -12.73 -1.15 0.40
N ASN A 46 -12.49 0.16 0.39
CA ASN A 46 -12.45 0.94 -0.86
C ASN A 46 -11.11 0.82 -1.59
N TYR A 47 -10.12 0.14 -0.98
CA TYR A 47 -8.77 -0.02 -1.49
C TYR A 47 -8.36 -1.50 -1.38
N ASP A 48 -7.49 -1.93 -2.28
CA ASP A 48 -7.03 -3.32 -2.31
C ASP A 48 -5.90 -3.56 -1.31
N CYS A 49 -5.30 -2.48 -0.77
CA CYS A 49 -4.29 -2.52 0.27
C CYS A 49 -4.63 -1.66 1.50
N GLN A 50 -4.02 -2.02 2.62
CA GLN A 50 -4.22 -1.41 3.92
C GLN A 50 -3.03 -0.55 4.35
N CYS A 51 -3.33 0.41 5.21
CA CYS A 51 -2.34 1.32 5.81
C CYS A 51 -2.47 1.34 7.34
N ASN A 52 -3.00 0.27 7.93
CA ASN A 52 -3.41 0.13 9.32
C ASN A 52 -2.40 -0.69 10.17
N TRP A 53 -1.13 -0.28 10.19
CA TRP A 53 -0.13 -0.97 11.00
C TRP A 53 -0.53 -1.06 12.49
N PRO A 54 -0.25 -2.20 13.18
CA PRO A 54 0.51 -3.37 12.71
C PRO A 54 -0.32 -4.41 11.95
N TYR A 55 -1.62 -4.19 11.78
CA TYR A 55 -2.52 -5.23 11.24
C TYR A 55 -2.18 -5.57 9.79
N CYS A 56 -1.90 -4.57 8.95
CA CYS A 56 -1.58 -4.88 7.55
C CYS A 56 -0.34 -5.75 7.38
N ASP A 57 0.61 -5.67 8.32
CA ASP A 57 1.82 -6.50 8.32
C ASP A 57 1.49 -7.93 8.75
N GLN A 58 0.65 -8.06 9.78
CA GLN A 58 0.15 -9.35 10.23
C GLN A 58 -0.62 -10.09 9.13
N PHE A 59 -1.39 -9.38 8.30
CA PHE A 59 -2.20 -9.96 7.22
C PHE A 59 -1.51 -9.95 5.85
N GLY A 60 -0.36 -9.27 5.72
CA GLY A 60 0.38 -9.17 4.46
C GLY A 60 -0.33 -8.36 3.37
N ASP A 61 -1.19 -7.41 3.76
CA ASP A 61 -1.99 -6.58 2.86
C ASP A 61 -1.61 -5.09 2.91
N CYS A 62 -0.43 -4.73 3.45
CA CYS A 62 0.05 -3.35 3.43
C CYS A 62 0.25 -2.84 1.99
N CYS A 63 -0.07 -1.56 1.75
CA CYS A 63 0.27 -0.92 0.47
C CYS A 63 1.79 -0.91 0.24
N ASN A 64 2.22 -1.02 -1.02
CA ASN A 64 3.64 -1.07 -1.39
C ASN A 64 4.43 0.18 -0.95
N ASP A 65 3.76 1.33 -0.84
CA ASP A 65 4.33 2.59 -0.41
C ASP A 65 4.19 2.83 1.10
N TYR A 66 3.61 1.89 1.85
CA TYR A 66 3.48 1.99 3.32
C TYR A 66 4.83 2.27 3.95
N SER A 67 5.86 1.50 3.60
CA SER A 67 7.18 1.68 4.19
C SER A 67 7.84 3.01 3.80
N GLN A 68 7.45 3.61 2.68
CA GLN A 68 8.02 4.88 2.23
C GLN A 68 7.27 6.08 2.83
N LEU A 69 5.94 6.00 2.92
CA LEU A 69 5.08 7.10 3.35
C LEU A 69 4.74 7.05 4.83
N CYS A 70 4.68 5.86 5.43
CA CYS A 70 4.27 5.65 6.81
C CYS A 70 5.43 5.28 7.75
N SER A 71 6.55 4.73 7.26
CA SER A 71 7.75 4.56 8.12
C SER A 71 8.38 5.89 8.52
N GLY A 72 8.12 6.97 7.78
CA GLY A 72 8.52 8.34 8.12
C GLY A 72 7.48 9.10 8.95
N ASN A 73 6.20 8.76 8.83
CA ASN A 73 5.14 9.07 9.82
C ASN A 73 5.24 8.09 11.00
N SER A 74 6.49 7.78 11.37
CA SER A 74 6.75 6.99 12.54
C SER A 74 6.11 7.73 13.69
N GLN A 75 5.31 6.99 14.42
CA GLN A 75 5.07 7.12 15.84
C GLN A 75 6.29 7.60 16.68
N THR A 76 7.51 7.65 16.11
CA THR A 76 8.77 8.14 16.65
C THR A 76 9.33 9.39 15.95
N SER A 77 8.57 10.11 15.11
CA SER A 77 9.03 11.30 14.37
C SER A 77 7.95 12.37 14.19
N CYS A 78 8.34 13.65 14.29
CA CYS A 78 7.46 14.80 14.03
C CYS A 78 7.48 15.32 12.59
N LYS A 79 8.27 14.72 11.71
CA LYS A 79 8.30 15.10 10.30
C LYS A 79 6.90 14.99 9.67
N GLY A 80 6.35 16.13 9.27
CA GLY A 80 5.00 16.22 8.69
C GLY A 80 3.85 16.20 9.70
N ASN A 81 4.13 16.13 11.00
CA ASN A 81 3.14 16.06 12.09
C ASN A 81 3.39 17.07 13.23
N CYS A 82 4.22 18.10 13.00
CA CYS A 82 4.44 19.16 14.00
C CYS A 82 3.11 19.80 14.41
N GLU A 83 2.93 20.00 15.72
CA GLU A 83 1.71 20.55 16.32
C GLU A 83 0.46 19.67 16.17
N ALA A 84 0.62 18.39 15.82
CA ALA A 84 -0.47 17.42 15.83
C ALA A 84 -1.17 17.37 17.22
N PRO A 85 -2.48 17.13 17.29
CA PRO A 85 -3.18 16.92 18.56
C PRO A 85 -2.61 15.71 19.32
N LEU A 86 -2.81 15.68 20.64
CA LEU A 86 -2.43 14.53 21.48
C LEU A 86 -3.01 13.24 20.90
N ASN A 87 -2.14 12.27 20.63
CA ASN A 87 -2.54 10.93 20.22
C ASN A 87 -1.93 9.91 21.17
N THR A 88 -2.75 9.37 22.07
CA THR A 88 -2.31 8.39 23.07
C THR A 88 -1.94 7.03 22.47
N SER A 89 -2.23 6.80 21.19
CA SER A 89 -1.74 5.63 20.45
C SER A 89 -0.33 5.84 19.89
N TRP A 90 0.23 7.05 19.97
CA TRP A 90 1.62 7.32 19.58
C TRP A 90 2.57 7.16 20.79
N PRO A 91 3.75 6.53 20.61
CA PRO A 91 4.76 6.38 21.64
C PRO A 91 5.55 7.67 21.92
N CYS A 92 5.39 8.70 21.08
CA CYS A 92 5.82 10.07 21.37
C CYS A 92 4.84 11.10 20.76
N GLN A 93 4.97 12.36 21.16
CA GLN A 93 4.08 13.46 20.83
C GLN A 93 4.81 14.56 20.05
N CYS A 94 4.07 15.19 19.14
CA CYS A 94 4.52 16.33 18.34
C CYS A 94 3.78 17.63 18.71
N ASN A 95 3.05 17.60 19.83
CA ASN A 95 2.30 18.74 20.35
C ASN A 95 3.18 19.61 21.26
N LYS A 96 2.76 20.87 21.47
CA LYS A 96 3.48 21.80 22.36
C LYS A 96 3.63 21.28 23.81
N PRO A 97 2.61 20.61 24.41
CA PRO A 97 2.75 20.07 25.76
C PRO A 97 3.77 18.94 25.94
N CYS A 98 4.28 18.31 24.88
CA CYS A 98 5.15 17.13 24.99
C CYS A 98 6.38 17.37 25.86
N VAL A 99 6.92 18.60 25.85
CA VAL A 99 8.10 18.97 26.65
C VAL A 99 7.80 18.90 28.14
N THR A 100 6.56 19.20 28.54
CA THR A 100 6.10 19.11 29.93
C THR A 100 5.93 17.66 30.37
N TYR A 101 5.46 16.79 29.47
CA TYR A 101 5.22 15.37 29.76
C TYR A 101 6.45 14.48 29.53
N GLY A 102 7.48 14.99 28.86
CA GLY A 102 8.71 14.24 28.56
C GLY A 102 8.51 13.16 27.50
N ASP A 103 7.50 13.32 26.66
CA ASP A 103 7.10 12.34 25.64
C ASP A 103 7.26 12.90 24.21
N CYS A 104 8.08 13.93 24.00
CA CYS A 104 8.36 14.44 22.65
C CYS A 104 9.06 13.40 21.78
N CYS A 105 8.78 13.43 20.48
CA CYS A 105 9.58 12.70 19.51
C CYS A 105 11.02 13.25 19.46
N PRO A 106 12.01 12.41 19.08
CA PRO A 106 13.43 12.78 19.10
C PRO A 106 13.86 13.85 18.08
N ASP A 107 13.01 14.23 17.14
CA ASP A 107 13.28 15.19 16.05
C ASP A 107 12.48 16.49 16.15
#